data_AF-A0A3E5BAG9-F1
#
_entry.id   AF-A0A3E5BAG9-F1
#
_cell.length_a   1.000
_cell.length_b   1.000
_cell.length_c   1.000
_cell.angle_alpha   90.00
_cell.angle_beta   90.00
_cell.angle_gamma   90.00
#
_symmetry.space_group_name_H-M   'P 1'
#
loop_
_entity.id
_entity.type
_entity.pdbx_description
1 polymer ?
#
loop_
_entity_poly.entity_id
_entity_poly.type
_entity_poly.pdbx_seq_one_letter_code
_entity_poly.pdbx_strand_id
1 'polypeptide(L)'
;MLTLRTKLALAILHDIQYRDYQLSTSFHYPSSETVCLLQELSKGHLITLMENQPCDRPESYLLAREYHKINILSILEALGEGVYFNRPSDEDFYSCYGTTARKLGIVNQMTRLYLMEISIAELPVTECPMGNTAACL
;
A
#
# COMPACT_ATOMS: atom_id res chain seq x y z
N MET A 1 -0.04 1.99 12.92
CA MET A 1 0.61 3.16 12.29
C MET A 1 1.03 2.73 10.89
N LEU A 2 0.67 3.48 9.84
CA LEU A 2 1.12 3.16 8.47
C LEU A 2 2.64 3.32 8.39
N THR A 3 3.32 2.38 7.75
CA THR A 3 4.78 2.43 7.61
C THR A 3 5.15 3.54 6.61
N LEU A 4 6.42 3.94 6.61
CA LEU A 4 6.91 4.90 5.61
C LEU A 4 6.81 4.32 4.19
N ARG A 5 6.96 3.00 4.04
CA ARG A 5 6.80 2.28 2.78
C ARG A 5 5.34 2.29 2.29
N THR A 6 4.36 2.10 3.19
CA THR A 6 2.94 2.26 2.83
C THR A 6 2.64 3.69 2.37
N LYS A 7 3.21 4.71 3.03
CA LYS A 7 3.04 6.11 2.66
C LYS A 7 3.65 6.42 1.29
N LEU A 8 4.84 5.90 0.99
CA LEU A 8 5.44 6.03 -0.33
C LEU A 8 4.58 5.33 -1.40
N ALA A 9 4.03 4.15 -1.13
CA ALA A 9 3.12 3.49 -2.06
C ALA A 9 1.87 4.33 -2.35
N LEU A 10 1.28 4.95 -1.32
CA LEU A 10 0.16 5.89 -1.48
C LEU A 10 0.56 7.09 -2.36
N ALA A 11 1.74 7.68 -2.12
CA ALA A 11 2.27 8.78 -2.92
C ALA A 11 2.49 8.37 -4.38
N ILE A 12 3.09 7.21 -4.65
CA ILE A 12 3.29 6.69 -6.01
C ILE A 12 1.95 6.51 -6.73
N LEU A 13 0.94 5.93 -6.06
CA LEU A 13 -0.38 5.72 -6.67
C LEU A 13 -1.10 7.05 -6.95
N HIS A 14 -0.96 8.03 -6.06
CA HIS A 14 -1.46 9.39 -6.27
C HIS A 14 -0.76 10.05 -7.48
N ASP A 15 0.56 9.98 -7.53
CA ASP A 15 1.36 10.56 -8.60
C ASP A 15 1.05 9.92 -9.96
N ILE A 16 0.84 8.61 -10.02
CA ILE A 16 0.41 7.91 -11.24
C ILE A 16 -0.99 8.39 -11.68
N GLN A 17 -1.92 8.57 -10.74
CA GLN A 17 -3.28 9.03 -11.03
C GLN A 17 -3.30 10.45 -11.62
N TYR A 18 -2.59 11.38 -10.98
CA TYR A 18 -2.63 12.80 -11.33
C TYR A 18 -1.50 13.24 -12.27
N ARG A 19 -0.56 12.32 -12.57
CA ARG A 19 0.64 12.57 -13.37
C ARG A 19 1.52 13.70 -12.79
N ASP A 20 1.54 13.79 -11.47
CA ASP A 20 2.28 14.80 -10.70
C ASP A 20 3.25 14.09 -9.74
N TYR A 21 4.46 13.79 -10.19
CA TYR A 21 5.43 12.92 -9.50
C TYR A 21 6.22 13.61 -8.37
N GLN A 22 5.67 14.69 -7.80
CA GLN A 22 6.32 15.47 -6.76
C GLN A 22 6.23 14.80 -5.38
N LEU A 23 5.09 14.18 -5.05
CA LEU A 23 4.88 13.64 -3.71
C LEU A 23 5.81 12.46 -3.43
N SER A 24 5.89 11.47 -4.33
CA SER A 24 6.76 10.31 -4.15
C SER A 24 8.24 10.69 -4.13
N THR A 25 8.64 11.68 -4.92
CA THR A 25 10.01 12.23 -4.94
C THR A 25 10.40 12.85 -3.59
N SER A 26 9.45 13.46 -2.86
CA SER A 26 9.70 14.07 -1.54
C SER A 26 10.16 13.07 -0.46
N PHE A 27 9.95 11.77 -0.64
CA PHE A 27 10.32 10.77 0.35
C PHE A 27 11.81 10.38 0.31
N HIS A 28 12.57 10.80 -0.71
CA HIS A 28 14.01 10.56 -0.83
C HIS A 28 14.44 9.09 -0.64
N TYR A 29 13.62 8.14 -1.09
CA TYR A 29 13.96 6.71 -1.02
C TYR A 29 15.04 6.33 -2.04
N PRO A 30 15.86 5.29 -1.75
CA PRO A 30 16.79 4.74 -2.75
C PRO A 30 16.03 4.24 -3.97
N SER A 31 16.58 4.45 -5.17
CA SER A 31 15.96 3.99 -6.42
C SER A 31 15.62 2.50 -6.40
N SER A 32 16.46 1.67 -5.77
CA SER A 32 16.21 0.23 -5.60
C SER A 32 14.93 -0.08 -4.82
N GLU A 33 14.59 0.73 -3.83
CA GLU A 33 13.37 0.55 -3.03
C GLU A 33 12.14 0.95 -3.83
N THR A 34 12.20 2.05 -4.58
CA THR A 34 11.12 2.46 -5.49
C THR A 34 10.84 1.40 -6.54
N VAL A 35 11.89 0.80 -7.13
CA VAL A 35 11.75 -0.32 -8.09
C VAL A 35 11.09 -1.52 -7.43
N CYS A 36 11.52 -1.90 -6.22
CA CYS A 36 10.94 -3.00 -5.46
C CYS A 36 9.44 -2.76 -5.19
N LEU A 37 9.08 -1.54 -4.79
CA LEU A 37 7.70 -1.11 -4.59
C LEU A 37 6.86 -1.19 -5.84
N LEU A 38 7.35 -0.71 -6.99
CA LEU A 38 6.63 -0.80 -8.26
C LEU A 38 6.38 -2.26 -8.65
N GLN A 39 7.34 -3.16 -8.40
CA GLN A 39 7.16 -4.59 -8.63
C GLN A 39 6.08 -5.20 -7.72
N GLU A 40 6.05 -4.85 -6.44
CA GLU A 40 5.04 -5.32 -5.49
C GLU A 40 3.64 -4.81 -5.85
N LEU A 41 3.50 -3.52 -6.14
CA LEU A 41 2.24 -2.93 -6.58
C LEU A 41 1.75 -3.54 -7.91
N SER A 42 2.67 -3.85 -8.83
CA SER A 42 2.35 -4.52 -10.08
C SER A 42 1.89 -5.97 -9.85
N LYS A 43 2.58 -6.73 -9.00
CA LYS A 43 2.19 -8.10 -8.60
C LYS A 43 0.84 -8.11 -7.87
N GLY A 44 0.55 -7.08 -7.08
CA GLY A 44 -0.73 -6.87 -6.40
C GLY A 44 -1.86 -6.38 -7.33
N HIS A 45 -1.62 -6.24 -8.62
CA HIS A 45 -2.59 -5.73 -9.60
C HIS A 45 -3.19 -4.37 -9.21
N LEU A 46 -2.35 -3.50 -8.66
CA LEU A 46 -2.68 -2.10 -8.37
C LEU A 46 -2.24 -1.19 -9.52
N ILE A 47 -1.12 -1.53 -10.16
CA ILE A 47 -0.58 -0.84 -11.33
C ILE A 47 -0.27 -1.81 -12.46
N THR A 48 -0.20 -1.31 -13.68
CA THR A 48 0.13 -2.06 -14.89
C THR A 48 1.17 -1.29 -15.69
N LEU A 49 2.24 -1.99 -16.09
CA LEU A 49 3.31 -1.42 -16.92
C LEU A 49 2.77 -1.16 -18.33
N MET A 50 3.02 0.03 -18.87
CA MET A 50 2.71 0.35 -20.26
C MET A 50 3.65 -0.38 -21.22
N GLU A 51 3.16 -0.68 -22.43
CA GLU A 51 3.97 -1.37 -23.44
C GLU A 51 5.25 -0.61 -23.78
N ASN A 52 6.37 -1.34 -23.81
CA ASN A 52 7.71 -0.82 -24.14
C ASN A 52 8.26 0.26 -23.18
N GLN A 53 7.67 0.41 -21.99
CA GLN A 53 8.18 1.35 -20.98
C GLN A 53 9.08 0.65 -19.94
N PRO A 54 10.03 1.37 -19.34
CA PRO A 54 10.94 0.78 -18.35
C PRO A 54 10.23 0.57 -17.00
N CYS A 55 10.53 -0.53 -16.31
CA CYS A 55 9.86 -0.90 -15.05
C CYS A 55 10.41 -0.21 -13.79
N ASP A 56 11.36 0.72 -13.93
CA ASP A 56 12.08 1.36 -12.83
C ASP A 56 11.50 2.71 -12.40
N ARG A 57 10.43 3.15 -13.08
CA ARG A 57 9.89 4.50 -12.98
C ARG A 57 8.38 4.49 -12.83
N PRO A 58 7.80 5.24 -11.87
CA PRO A 58 6.35 5.37 -11.73
C PRO A 58 5.64 5.82 -13.00
N GLU A 59 6.28 6.68 -13.81
CA GLU A 59 5.75 7.26 -15.04
C GLU A 59 5.36 6.20 -16.09
N SER A 60 6.04 5.07 -16.06
CA SER A 60 5.84 3.94 -16.98
C SER A 60 4.58 3.14 -16.68
N TYR A 61 3.89 3.42 -15.58
CA TYR A 61 2.75 2.66 -15.12
C TYR A 61 1.43 3.43 -15.27
N LEU A 62 0.35 2.65 -15.30
CA LEU A 62 -1.04 3.09 -15.18
C LEU A 62 -1.66 2.40 -13.96
N LEU A 63 -2.66 3.01 -13.34
CA LEU A 63 -3.46 2.30 -12.34
C LEU A 63 -4.23 1.17 -13.02
N ALA A 64 -4.24 -0.02 -12.40
CA ALA A 64 -4.98 -1.18 -12.89
C ALA A 64 -6.51 -1.06 -12.62
N ARG A 65 -6.90 -0.13 -11.75
CA ARG A 65 -8.29 0.17 -11.38
C ARG A 65 -8.42 1.65 -11.02
N GLU A 66 -9.64 2.17 -11.00
CA GLU A 66 -9.91 3.58 -10.65
C GLU A 66 -9.37 3.91 -9.24
N TYR A 67 -8.75 5.09 -9.08
CA TYR A 67 -8.08 5.51 -7.85
C TYR A 67 -8.96 5.36 -6.59
N HIS A 68 -10.22 5.80 -6.66
CA HIS A 68 -11.18 5.72 -5.55
C HIS A 68 -11.65 4.28 -5.24
N LYS A 69 -11.40 3.31 -6.13
CA LYS A 69 -11.71 1.88 -5.91
C LYS A 69 -10.52 1.11 -5.32
N ILE A 70 -9.36 1.73 -5.18
CA ILE A 70 -8.24 1.15 -4.46
C ILE A 70 -8.48 1.39 -2.97
N ASN A 71 -8.44 0.32 -2.17
CA ASN A 71 -8.54 0.41 -0.72
C ASN A 71 -7.18 0.15 -0.06
N ILE A 72 -7.03 0.62 1.18
CA ILE A 72 -5.77 0.48 1.92
C ILE A 72 -5.40 -0.99 2.15
N LEU A 73 -6.38 -1.88 2.31
CA LEU A 73 -6.12 -3.32 2.42
C LEU A 73 -5.34 -3.85 1.21
N SER A 74 -5.72 -3.45 0.00
CA SER A 74 -5.08 -3.92 -1.23
C SER A 74 -3.62 -3.48 -1.31
N ILE A 75 -3.29 -2.27 -0.81
CA ILE A 75 -1.91 -1.80 -0.71
C ILE A 75 -1.13 -2.65 0.31
N LEU A 76 -1.67 -2.79 1.52
CA LEU A 76 -1.04 -3.56 2.59
C LEU A 76 -0.77 -5.01 2.15
N GLU A 77 -1.73 -5.66 1.50
CA GLU A 77 -1.58 -7.02 0.96
C GLU A 77 -0.52 -7.10 -0.15
N ALA A 78 -0.43 -6.08 -1.02
CA ALA A 78 0.57 -6.03 -2.09
C ALA A 78 2.00 -5.86 -1.55
N LEU A 79 2.17 -5.02 -0.52
CA LEU A 79 3.46 -4.76 0.12
C LEU A 79 3.88 -5.85 1.12
N GLY A 80 3.00 -6.80 1.41
CA GLY A 80 3.20 -7.70 2.54
C GLY A 80 3.32 -6.93 3.87
N GLU A 81 2.59 -5.83 4.00
CA GLU A 81 2.54 -5.02 5.21
C GLU A 81 1.17 -5.14 5.90
N GLY A 82 1.09 -4.69 7.15
CA GLY A 82 -0.16 -4.66 7.91
C GLY A 82 -0.26 -5.81 8.91
N VAL A 83 -1.50 -6.10 9.31
CA VAL A 83 -1.77 -7.05 10.38
C VAL A 83 -1.64 -8.48 9.83
N TYR A 84 -0.45 -9.06 9.96
CA TYR A 84 -0.23 -10.50 9.74
C TYR A 84 -0.94 -11.31 10.83
N PHE A 85 -2.20 -11.64 10.57
CA PHE A 85 -2.76 -12.91 11.03
C PHE A 85 -3.13 -13.65 9.75
N ASN A 86 -2.64 -14.87 9.61
CA ASN A 86 -2.51 -15.59 8.34
C ASN A 86 -3.71 -15.40 7.40
N ARG A 87 -3.39 -15.36 6.10
CA ARG A 87 -4.39 -15.62 5.06
C ARG A 87 -5.26 -16.79 5.54
N PRO A 88 -6.59 -16.75 5.38
CA PRO A 88 -7.50 -17.79 5.88
C PRO A 88 -7.25 -19.21 5.33
N SER A 89 -6.16 -19.41 4.59
CA SER A 89 -5.68 -20.65 3.99
C SER A 89 -4.53 -21.32 4.76
N ASP A 90 -4.01 -20.74 5.84
CA ASP A 90 -2.96 -21.39 6.66
C ASP A 90 -3.60 -22.06 7.89
N GLU A 91 -4.39 -23.12 7.65
CA GLU A 91 -5.08 -23.87 8.70
C GLU A 91 -4.10 -24.39 9.76
N ASP A 92 -2.87 -24.69 9.37
CA ASP A 92 -1.82 -25.22 10.25
C ASP A 92 -1.49 -24.25 11.39
N PHE A 93 -1.42 -22.94 11.13
CA PHE A 93 -1.16 -21.96 12.19
C PHE A 93 -2.29 -21.91 13.21
N TYR A 94 -3.55 -21.95 12.74
CA TYR A 94 -4.71 -21.88 13.62
C TYR A 94 -4.98 -23.23 14.34
N SER A 95 -4.53 -24.34 13.77
CA SER A 95 -4.73 -25.69 14.33
C SER A 95 -4.13 -25.85 15.74
N CYS A 96 -3.00 -25.20 16.02
CA CYS A 96 -2.25 -25.31 17.28
C CYS A 96 -2.85 -24.54 18.46
N TYR A 97 -3.83 -23.64 18.24
CA TYR A 97 -4.31 -22.70 19.26
C TYR A 97 -5.80 -22.83 19.61
N GLY A 98 -6.53 -23.78 19.01
CA GLY A 98 -7.92 -24.10 19.36
C GLY A 98 -8.86 -22.88 19.35
N THR A 99 -9.49 -22.56 20.49
CA THR A 99 -10.42 -21.43 20.60
C THR A 99 -9.76 -20.06 20.47
N THR A 100 -8.47 -19.94 20.82
CA THR A 100 -7.69 -18.70 20.65
C THR A 100 -7.48 -18.40 19.17
N ALA A 101 -7.20 -19.42 18.37
CA ALA A 101 -7.09 -19.30 16.91
C ALA A 101 -8.37 -18.76 16.29
N ARG A 102 -9.54 -19.29 16.69
CA ARG A 102 -10.84 -18.78 16.23
C ARG A 102 -11.05 -17.31 16.57
N LYS A 103 -10.71 -16.88 17.78
CA LYS A 103 -10.82 -15.46 18.20
C LYS A 103 -9.93 -14.56 17.36
N LEU A 104 -8.68 -14.96 17.13
CA LEU A 104 -7.74 -14.24 16.27
C LEU A 104 -8.24 -14.16 14.83
N GLY A 105 -8.78 -15.26 14.30
CA GLY A 105 -9.38 -15.29 12.96
C GLY A 105 -10.55 -14.32 12.81
N ILE A 106 -11.42 -14.21 13.82
CA ILE A 106 -12.52 -13.23 13.83
C ILE A 106 -11.97 -11.79 13.85
N VAL A 107 -11.00 -11.49 14.72
CA VAL A 107 -10.38 -10.15 14.79
C VAL A 107 -9.70 -9.80 13.47
N ASN A 108 -9.01 -10.75 12.84
CA ASN A 108 -8.38 -10.56 11.54
C ASN A 108 -9.41 -10.26 10.46
N GLN A 109 -10.48 -11.05 10.39
CA GLN A 109 -11.54 -10.85 9.41
C GLN A 109 -12.23 -9.50 9.57
N MET A 110 -12.55 -9.10 10.81
CA MET A 110 -13.13 -7.79 11.10
C MET A 110 -12.17 -6.66 10.69
N THR A 111 -10.88 -6.79 11.00
CA THR A 111 -9.86 -5.82 10.61
C THR A 111 -9.76 -5.67 9.09
N ARG A 112 -9.77 -6.79 8.35
CA ARG A 112 -9.76 -6.76 6.88
C ARG A 112 -11.00 -6.08 6.31
N LEU A 113 -12.20 -6.32 6.86
CA LEU A 113 -13.42 -5.67 6.40
C LEU A 113 -13.31 -4.14 6.53
N TYR A 114 -12.87 -3.63 7.68
CA TYR A 114 -12.68 -2.18 7.85
C TYR A 114 -11.60 -1.60 6.93
N LEU A 115 -10.47 -2.30 6.74
CA LEU A 115 -9.42 -1.84 5.83
C LEU A 115 -9.84 -1.89 4.35
N MET A 116 -10.79 -2.76 3.99
CA MET A 116 -11.33 -2.86 2.64
C MET A 116 -12.29 -1.70 2.31
N GLU A 117 -12.95 -1.14 3.32
CA GLU A 117 -13.89 -0.03 3.17
C GLU A 117 -13.20 1.33 3.02
N ILE A 118 -11.97 1.48 3.52
CA ILE A 118 -11.23 2.74 3.44
C ILE A 118 -10.61 2.89 2.04
N SER A 119 -11.17 3.78 1.23
CA SER A 119 -10.59 4.17 -0.05
C SER A 119 -9.29 4.96 0.17
N ILE A 120 -8.31 4.77 -0.71
CA ILE A 120 -7.07 5.57 -0.65
C ILE A 120 -7.33 7.05 -0.97
N ALA A 121 -8.45 7.37 -1.64
CA ALA A 121 -8.86 8.73 -1.91
C ALA A 121 -9.32 9.49 -0.66
N GLU A 122 -9.67 8.77 0.42
CA GLU A 122 -10.03 9.36 1.71
C GLU A 122 -8.79 9.65 2.58
N LEU A 123 -7.63 9.11 2.19
CA LEU A 123 -6.40 9.25 2.95
C LEU A 123 -5.67 10.53 2.52
N PRO A 124 -5.24 11.38 3.46
CA PRO A 124 -4.39 12.51 3.11
C PRO A 124 -3.03 11.99 2.62
N VAL A 125 -2.72 12.25 1.36
CA VAL A 125 -1.39 12.00 0.80
C VAL A 125 -0.57 13.28 1.03
N THR A 126 0.18 13.31 2.12
CA THR A 126 1.06 14.44 2.45
C THR A 126 2.50 14.14 2.05
N GLU A 127 3.26 15.20 1.74
CA GLU A 127 4.71 15.14 1.62
C GLU A 127 5.36 14.53 2.89
N CYS A 128 6.52 13.90 2.71
CA CYS A 128 7.26 13.31 3.82
C CYS A 128 7.75 14.40 4.78
N PRO A 129 7.41 14.37 6.09
CA PRO A 129 7.77 15.42 7.03
C PRO A 129 9.24 15.30 7.47
N MET A 130 10.17 15.45 6.53
CA MET A 130 11.61 15.49 6.80
C MET A 130 12.17 16.77 6.20
N GLY A 131 11.89 17.91 6.86
CA GLY A 131 12.53 19.19 6.55
C GLY A 131 11.70 20.43 6.92
N ASN A 132 11.72 20.80 8.21
CA ASN A 132 11.32 22.10 8.76
C ASN A 132 9.97 22.71 8.35
N THR A 133 9.00 22.62 9.24
CA THR A 133 8.37 23.82 9.81
C THR A 133 7.88 23.52 11.21
N ALA A 134 8.55 24.13 12.19
CA ALA A 134 7.86 24.60 13.37
C ALA A 134 6.72 25.53 12.90
N ALA A 135 5.59 25.47 13.60
CA ALA A 135 4.40 26.30 13.43
C ALA A 135 3.49 25.94 12.23
N CYS A 136 2.28 25.47 12.52
CA CYS A 136 1.11 26.35 12.55
C CYS A 136 -0.13 25.61 13.10
N LEU A 137 -0.51 26.04 14.32
CA LEU A 137 -1.79 25.96 15.07
C LEU A 137 -2.40 24.58 15.39
#